data_AF-A0AAN8IV56-F1
#
_entry.id   AF-A0AAN8IV56-F1
#
_cell.length_a   1.000
_cell.length_b   1.000
_cell.length_c   1.000
_cell.angle_alpha   90.00
_cell.angle_beta   90.00
_cell.angle_gamma   90.00
#
_symmetry.space_group_name_H-M   'P 1'
#
loop_
_entity.id
_entity.type
_entity.pdbx_description
1 polymer ?
#
loop_
_entity_poly.entity_id
_entity_poly.type
_entity_poly.pdbx_seq_one_letter_code
_entity_poly.pdbx_strand_id
1 'polypeptide(L)'
;MLCLPKLKLNCAHIRTIYMSEAVFAKKYEPDLNDPKTLELHKLYRPERVTPTEKGYKLISTSRINKKLLDDPLYIGLRRNRVRGPEYTRLLDNFMKAVTKKFGRDTLIQFEDFAFQNAYTLLDRYKNEYCTFNDDIQGTAAIVVAGLIATTRVTKVKLSQSKIVFLGAGASQQ
;
A
#
# COMPACT_ATOMS: atom_id res chain seq x y z
N MET A 1 -0.28 -64.91 3.33
CA MET A 1 -0.09 -65.50 1.99
C MET A 1 -1.33 -65.09 1.20
N LEU A 2 -1.35 -64.14 0.27
CA LEU A 2 -0.40 -63.72 -0.74
C LEU A 2 -0.15 -62.19 -0.71
N CYS A 3 1.03 -61.82 -1.19
CA CYS A 3 1.60 -60.48 -1.30
C CYS A 3 1.67 -60.14 -2.79
N LEU A 4 1.14 -58.98 -3.24
CA LEU A 4 1.36 -58.31 -4.53
C LEU A 4 0.74 -56.89 -4.46
N PRO A 5 1.25 -55.88 -5.20
CA PRO A 5 2.43 -55.08 -4.91
C PRO A 5 2.11 -53.64 -4.43
N LYS A 6 3.04 -53.05 -3.68
CA LYS A 6 3.01 -51.63 -3.27
C LYS A 6 3.02 -50.72 -4.51
N LEU A 7 1.89 -50.07 -4.79
CA LEU A 7 1.87 -48.90 -5.66
C LEU A 7 2.64 -47.77 -4.94
N LYS A 8 3.85 -47.48 -5.43
CA LYS A 8 4.54 -46.23 -5.11
C LYS A 8 3.77 -45.07 -5.74
N LEU A 9 2.87 -44.47 -4.97
CA LEU A 9 2.36 -43.14 -5.28
C LEU A 9 3.52 -42.15 -5.06
N ASN A 10 4.15 -41.74 -6.16
CA ASN A 10 5.10 -40.62 -6.14
C ASN A 10 4.34 -39.37 -5.70
N CYS A 11 4.71 -38.85 -4.54
CA CYS A 11 4.20 -37.61 -3.97
C CYS A 11 4.75 -36.44 -4.79
N ALA A 12 4.12 -36.13 -5.92
CA ALA A 12 4.44 -34.97 -6.75
C ALA A 12 3.17 -34.16 -7.06
N HIS A 13 2.27 -34.00 -6.09
CA HIS A 13 1.11 -33.10 -6.16
C HIS A 13 0.90 -32.40 -4.80
N ILE A 14 1.94 -31.72 -4.32
CA ILE A 14 1.76 -30.55 -3.47
C ILE A 14 1.82 -29.37 -4.41
N ARG A 15 0.65 -28.80 -4.74
CA ARG A 15 0.57 -27.51 -5.43
C ARG A 15 1.08 -26.44 -4.47
N THR A 16 2.38 -26.20 -4.51
CA THR A 16 2.98 -24.99 -3.98
C THR A 16 2.49 -23.83 -4.84
N ILE A 17 1.54 -23.07 -4.29
CA ILE A 17 1.15 -21.75 -4.80
C ILE A 17 2.29 -20.79 -4.41
N TYR A 18 2.70 -19.96 -5.36
CA TYR A 18 3.78 -18.96 -5.31
C TYR A 18 5.22 -19.49 -5.46
N MET A 19 5.66 -19.58 -6.71
CA MET A 19 6.93 -18.97 -7.12
C MET A 19 6.66 -18.12 -8.35
N SER A 20 7.01 -16.83 -8.27
CA SER A 20 7.21 -16.02 -9.46
C SER A 20 8.35 -16.66 -10.25
N GLU A 21 8.03 -17.41 -11.30
CA GLU A 21 9.02 -17.62 -12.36
C GLU A 21 9.39 -16.22 -12.87
N ALA A 22 10.63 -15.81 -12.61
CA ALA A 22 11.24 -14.73 -13.34
C ALA A 22 11.40 -15.22 -14.78
N VAL A 23 10.35 -15.09 -15.58
CA VAL A 23 10.47 -15.16 -17.03
C VAL A 23 11.46 -14.06 -17.40
N PHE A 24 12.68 -14.45 -17.78
CA PHE A 24 13.64 -13.60 -18.47
C PHE A 24 13.06 -13.26 -19.85
N ALA A 25 11.94 -12.53 -19.88
CA ALA A 25 11.49 -11.84 -21.06
C ALA A 25 12.54 -10.76 -21.32
N LYS A 26 13.06 -10.70 -22.54
CA LYS A 26 13.88 -9.58 -23.02
C LYS A 26 13.22 -8.29 -22.52
N LYS A 27 13.98 -7.48 -21.78
CA LYS A 27 13.53 -6.19 -21.26
C LYS A 27 13.01 -5.38 -22.46
N TYR A 28 11.69 -5.23 -22.56
CA TYR A 28 11.11 -4.41 -23.60
C TYR A 28 11.48 -2.95 -23.29
N GLU A 29 12.33 -2.37 -24.12
CA GLU A 29 12.69 -0.96 -24.06
C GLU A 29 11.92 -0.23 -25.17
N PRO A 30 10.84 0.49 -24.83
CA PRO A 30 10.02 1.19 -25.81
C PRO A 30 10.78 2.39 -26.39
N ASP A 31 10.56 2.66 -27.67
CA ASP A 31 11.02 3.90 -28.30
C ASP A 31 10.17 5.07 -27.76
N LEU A 32 10.81 5.92 -26.96
CA LEU A 32 10.15 7.06 -26.34
C LEU A 32 10.00 8.26 -27.29
N ASN A 33 10.60 8.20 -28.48
CA ASN A 33 10.49 9.25 -29.49
C ASN A 33 9.26 9.10 -30.38
N ASP A 34 8.65 7.91 -30.45
CA ASP A 34 7.38 7.69 -31.13
C ASP A 34 6.19 8.02 -30.19
N PRO A 35 5.33 9.00 -30.53
CA PRO A 35 4.20 9.40 -29.70
C PRO A 35 3.24 8.24 -29.35
N LYS A 36 3.00 7.31 -30.28
CA LYS A 36 2.07 6.18 -30.05
C LYS A 36 2.66 5.14 -29.10
N THR A 37 3.92 4.79 -29.30
CA THR A 37 4.66 3.90 -28.40
C THR A 37 4.78 4.50 -27.00
N LEU A 38 4.98 5.82 -26.90
CA LEU A 38 4.99 6.56 -25.64
C LEU A 38 3.65 6.50 -24.90
N GLU A 39 2.53 6.71 -25.61
CA GLU A 39 1.18 6.61 -25.02
C GLU A 39 0.87 5.19 -24.55
N LEU A 40 1.14 4.18 -25.38
CA LEU A 40 0.94 2.77 -25.02
C LEU A 40 1.79 2.36 -23.83
N HIS A 41 3.05 2.81 -23.78
CA HIS A 41 3.92 2.51 -22.65
C HIS A 41 3.45 3.18 -21.36
N LYS A 42 2.93 4.41 -21.43
CA LYS A 42 2.31 5.08 -20.27
C LYS A 42 1.07 4.32 -19.76
N LEU A 43 0.25 3.79 -20.67
CA LEU A 43 -0.99 3.09 -20.33
C LEU A 43 -0.73 1.68 -19.74
N TYR A 44 0.24 0.95 -20.30
CA TYR A 44 0.55 -0.43 -19.92
C TYR A 44 1.87 -0.56 -19.15
N ARG A 45 2.29 0.50 -18.43
CA ARG A 45 3.54 0.48 -17.66
C ARG A 45 3.50 -0.69 -16.67
N PRO A 46 4.40 -1.69 -16.76
CA PRO A 46 4.46 -2.73 -15.75
C PRO A 46 4.91 -2.09 -14.44
N GLU A 47 3.98 -1.94 -13.48
CA GLU A 47 4.25 -1.32 -12.17
C GLU A 47 5.22 -2.13 -11.30
N ARG A 48 5.58 -3.36 -11.70
CA ARG A 48 6.50 -4.23 -10.97
C ARG A 48 7.84 -4.32 -11.67
N VAL A 49 8.66 -3.29 -11.51
CA VAL A 49 10.11 -3.48 -11.60
C VAL A 49 10.57 -3.93 -10.23
N THR A 50 10.88 -5.22 -10.09
CA THR A 50 11.56 -5.71 -8.88
C THR A 50 12.87 -4.95 -8.76
N PRO A 51 13.07 -4.13 -7.72
CA PRO A 51 14.25 -3.32 -7.61
C PRO A 51 15.49 -4.21 -7.47
N THR A 52 16.59 -3.83 -8.11
CA THR A 52 17.88 -4.52 -7.96
C THR A 52 18.47 -4.34 -6.56
N GLU A 53 18.00 -3.33 -5.82
CA GLU A 53 18.41 -3.06 -4.44
C GLU A 53 17.40 -3.59 -3.41
N LYS A 54 17.92 -4.02 -2.26
CA LYS A 54 17.08 -4.47 -1.13
C LYS A 54 16.12 -3.36 -0.68
N GLY A 55 14.88 -3.73 -0.35
CA GLY A 55 13.79 -2.81 -0.03
C GLY A 55 14.14 -1.68 0.95
N TYR A 56 14.97 -1.95 1.96
CA TYR A 56 15.36 -0.95 2.95
C TYR A 56 16.30 0.16 2.42
N LYS A 57 17.07 -0.09 1.34
CA LYS A 57 17.92 0.93 0.69
C LYS A 57 17.13 1.88 -0.20
N LEU A 58 16.03 1.39 -0.77
CA LEU A 58 15.13 2.22 -1.57
C LEU A 58 14.46 3.24 -0.67
N ILE A 59 13.86 2.79 0.44
CA ILE A 59 13.14 3.65 1.39
C ILE A 59 14.05 4.64 2.12
N SER A 60 15.34 4.35 2.26
CA SER A 60 16.30 5.25 2.91
C SER A 60 16.83 6.34 1.98
N THR A 61 16.55 6.26 0.68
CA THR A 61 16.95 7.31 -0.26
C THR A 61 15.85 8.37 -0.36
N SER A 62 16.16 9.62 -0.01
CA SER A 62 15.31 10.81 -0.25
C SER A 62 15.00 11.08 -1.73
N ARG A 63 15.41 10.19 -2.64
CA ARG A 63 15.28 10.24 -4.11
C ARG A 63 14.10 9.48 -4.70
N ILE A 64 13.26 8.74 -3.95
CA ILE A 64 12.17 7.97 -4.59
C ILE A 64 11.20 8.88 -5.40
N ASN A 65 11.07 10.18 -5.11
CA ASN A 65 10.35 11.12 -6.00
C ASN A 65 11.24 11.85 -7.02
N LYS A 66 12.57 11.95 -6.84
CA LYS A 66 13.43 12.76 -7.73
C LYS A 66 13.65 12.10 -9.09
N LYS A 67 13.76 10.76 -9.14
CA LYS A 67 13.90 10.04 -10.41
C LYS A 67 12.68 10.18 -11.32
N LEU A 68 11.48 10.39 -10.75
CA LEU A 68 10.25 10.61 -11.53
C LEU A 68 10.19 12.00 -12.15
N LEU A 69 10.76 13.03 -11.51
CA LEU A 69 10.78 14.38 -12.09
C LEU A 69 11.59 14.42 -13.39
N ASP A 70 12.65 13.60 -13.46
CA ASP A 70 13.53 13.45 -14.62
C ASP A 70 13.05 12.37 -15.59
N ASP A 71 12.08 11.52 -15.19
CA ASP A 71 11.54 10.46 -16.04
C ASP A 71 10.73 11.08 -17.20
N PRO A 72 11.11 10.90 -18.47
CA PRO A 72 10.35 11.43 -19.61
C PRO A 72 8.92 10.86 -19.67
N LEU A 73 8.68 9.71 -19.04
CA LEU A 73 7.38 9.06 -18.96
C LEU A 73 6.50 9.54 -17.80
N TYR A 74 7.01 10.36 -16.90
CA TYR A 74 6.22 10.85 -15.76
C TYR A 74 5.05 11.72 -16.23
N ILE A 75 3.84 11.30 -15.89
CA ILE A 75 2.58 11.97 -16.24
C ILE A 75 2.11 13.00 -15.20
N GLY A 76 2.81 13.08 -14.07
CA GLY A 76 2.47 14.03 -13.01
C GLY A 76 3.06 15.42 -13.25
N LEU A 77 2.73 16.36 -12.35
CA LEU A 77 3.32 17.69 -12.38
C LEU A 77 4.81 17.61 -12.06
N ARG A 78 5.65 18.08 -12.98
CA ARG A 78 7.13 18.11 -12.85
C ARG A 78 7.58 19.21 -11.90
N ARG A 79 7.19 19.11 -10.63
CA ARG A 79 7.57 20.02 -9.55
C ARG A 79 7.61 19.29 -8.21
N ASN A 80 8.26 19.89 -7.23
CA ASN A 80 8.22 19.40 -5.86
C ASN A 80 6.79 19.48 -5.27
N ARG A 81 6.49 18.58 -4.33
CA ARG A 81 5.19 18.57 -3.62
C ARG A 81 4.99 19.90 -2.89
N VAL A 82 3.83 20.51 -3.11
CA VAL A 82 3.36 21.69 -2.37
C VAL A 82 3.17 21.30 -0.91
N ARG A 83 3.55 22.20 0.00
CA ARG A 83 3.38 22.04 1.45
C ARG A 83 2.80 23.31 2.05
N GLY A 84 2.31 23.22 3.28
CA GLY A 84 1.79 24.37 4.01
C GLY A 84 0.37 24.78 3.59
N PRO A 85 0.01 26.07 3.71
CA PRO A 85 -1.37 26.53 3.59
C PRO A 85 -2.04 26.23 2.25
N GLU A 86 -1.28 26.25 1.15
CA GLU A 86 -1.82 25.95 -0.18
C GLU A 86 -2.26 24.48 -0.29
N TYR A 87 -1.49 23.56 0.28
CA TYR A 87 -1.83 22.14 0.33
C TYR A 87 -3.08 21.90 1.19
N THR A 88 -3.16 22.53 2.36
CA THR A 88 -4.34 22.42 3.24
C THR A 88 -5.58 22.98 2.56
N ARG A 89 -5.46 24.14 1.89
CA ARG A 89 -6.57 24.75 1.15
C ARG A 89 -7.10 23.86 0.04
N LEU A 90 -6.22 23.16 -0.67
CA LEU A 90 -6.63 22.18 -1.68
C LEU A 90 -7.50 21.08 -1.05
N LEU A 91 -7.06 20.53 0.08
CA LEU A 91 -7.80 19.48 0.77
C LEU A 91 -9.13 19.99 1.36
N ASP A 92 -9.14 21.17 1.98
CA ASP A 92 -10.37 21.78 2.48
C ASP A 92 -11.40 21.96 1.34
N ASN A 93 -10.94 22.43 0.18
CA ASN A 93 -11.80 22.59 -1.00
C ASN A 93 -12.29 21.25 -1.55
N PHE A 94 -11.44 20.21 -1.53
CA PHE A 94 -11.83 18.86 -1.92
C PHE A 94 -12.95 18.31 -1.03
N MET A 95 -12.79 18.37 0.30
CA MET A 95 -13.78 17.89 1.26
C MET A 95 -15.13 18.60 1.07
N LYS A 96 -15.09 19.94 0.90
CA LYS A 96 -16.28 20.75 0.62
C LYS A 96 -16.93 20.40 -0.72
N ALA A 97 -16.13 20.22 -1.78
CA ALA A 97 -16.65 19.92 -3.11
C ALA A 97 -17.34 18.55 -3.16
N VAL A 98 -16.72 17.53 -2.57
CA VAL A 98 -17.28 16.16 -2.52
C VAL A 98 -18.59 16.16 -1.76
N THR A 99 -18.62 16.71 -0.54
CA THR A 99 -19.84 16.74 0.27
C THR A 99 -20.94 17.63 -0.30
N LYS A 100 -20.59 18.74 -0.96
CA LYS A 100 -21.55 19.56 -1.69
C LYS A 100 -22.18 18.81 -2.85
N LYS A 101 -21.42 17.94 -3.53
CA LYS A 101 -21.89 17.22 -4.72
C LYS A 101 -22.67 15.95 -4.39
N PHE A 102 -22.21 15.19 -3.40
CA PHE A 102 -22.71 13.84 -3.10
C PHE A 102 -23.43 13.71 -1.77
N GLY A 103 -23.45 14.79 -0.97
CA GLY A 103 -24.11 14.81 0.34
C GLY A 103 -23.12 14.75 1.50
N ARG A 104 -23.58 15.17 2.68
CA ARG A 104 -22.73 15.35 3.86
C ARG A 104 -22.21 14.03 4.44
N ASP A 105 -22.99 12.97 4.25
CA ASP A 105 -22.73 11.61 4.73
C ASP A 105 -21.88 10.79 3.74
N THR A 106 -21.32 11.43 2.71
CA THR A 106 -20.38 10.77 1.80
C THR A 106 -19.16 10.30 2.58
N LEU A 107 -18.90 9.00 2.55
CA LEU A 107 -17.71 8.41 3.16
C LEU A 107 -16.45 8.78 2.37
N ILE A 108 -15.47 9.36 3.06
CA ILE A 108 -14.17 9.72 2.49
C ILE A 108 -13.08 8.96 3.25
N GLN A 109 -12.44 8.01 2.58
CA GLN A 109 -11.29 7.29 3.13
C GLN A 109 -9.98 7.97 2.70
N PHE A 110 -9.10 8.25 3.66
CA PHE A 110 -7.73 8.65 3.40
C PHE A 110 -6.80 7.42 3.37
N GLU A 111 -5.97 7.33 2.34
CA GLU A 111 -5.06 6.20 2.06
C GLU A 111 -3.68 6.73 1.65
N ASP A 112 -2.60 6.06 2.06
CA ASP A 112 -1.23 6.29 1.58
C ASP A 112 -0.71 7.73 1.82
N PHE A 113 -1.16 8.37 2.90
CA PHE A 113 -0.63 9.66 3.32
C PHE A 113 0.64 9.49 4.16
N ALA A 114 1.62 10.37 3.94
CA ALA A 114 2.79 10.44 4.82
C ALA A 114 2.32 10.63 6.27
N PHE A 115 2.90 9.88 7.22
CA PHE A 115 2.41 9.76 8.59
C PHE A 115 2.01 11.10 9.25
N GLN A 116 2.88 12.12 9.17
CA GLN A 116 2.57 13.44 9.75
C GLN A 116 1.31 14.08 9.14
N ASN A 117 1.11 13.91 7.83
CA ASN A 117 -0.08 14.41 7.16
C ASN A 117 -1.30 13.55 7.49
N ALA A 118 -1.18 12.22 7.49
CA ALA A 118 -2.30 11.32 7.78
C ALA A 118 -2.96 11.66 9.12
N TYR A 119 -2.15 11.82 10.18
CA TYR A 119 -2.64 12.17 11.51
C TYR A 119 -3.26 13.58 11.54
N THR A 120 -2.58 14.57 10.94
CA THR A 120 -3.07 15.96 10.91
C THR A 120 -4.42 16.08 10.17
N LEU A 121 -4.58 15.38 9.06
CA LEU A 121 -5.81 15.40 8.27
C LEU A 121 -6.94 14.67 8.96
N LEU A 122 -6.65 13.51 9.55
CA LEU A 122 -7.63 12.76 10.33
C LEU A 122 -8.14 13.61 11.51
N ASP A 123 -7.25 14.21 12.29
CA ASP A 123 -7.64 15.04 13.43
C ASP A 123 -8.47 16.26 13.00
N ARG A 124 -8.09 16.89 11.89
CA ARG A 124 -8.80 18.04 11.31
C ARG A 124 -10.22 17.71 10.87
N TYR A 125 -10.44 16.56 10.22
CA TYR A 125 -11.71 16.29 9.54
C TYR A 125 -12.63 15.28 10.23
N LYS A 126 -12.14 14.43 11.15
CA LYS A 126 -12.92 13.32 11.75
C LYS A 126 -14.24 13.74 12.43
N ASN A 127 -14.29 14.95 12.98
CA ASN A 127 -15.47 15.45 13.70
C ASN A 127 -16.41 16.25 12.79
N GLU A 128 -15.95 16.62 11.59
CA GLU A 128 -16.71 17.42 10.66
C GLU A 128 -17.22 16.56 9.50
N TYR A 129 -16.47 15.59 8.99
CA TYR A 129 -16.80 14.78 7.82
C TYR A 129 -16.95 13.30 8.18
N CYS A 130 -17.75 12.57 7.39
CA CYS A 130 -17.76 11.10 7.44
C CYS A 130 -16.44 10.59 6.83
N THR A 131 -15.39 10.49 7.64
CA THR A 131 -14.05 10.17 7.16
C THR A 131 -13.26 9.34 8.16
N PHE A 132 -12.33 8.55 7.63
CA PHE A 132 -11.38 7.76 8.39
C PHE A 132 -10.09 7.59 7.58
N ASN A 133 -9.03 7.12 8.22
CA ASN A 133 -7.78 6.76 7.55
C ASN A 133 -7.48 5.27 7.78
N ASP A 134 -7.27 4.50 6.72
CA ASP A 134 -7.11 3.04 6.82
C ASP A 134 -5.74 2.63 7.40
N ASP A 135 -4.67 3.33 7.00
CA ASP A 135 -3.32 3.11 7.53
C ASP A 135 -3.25 3.23 9.06
N ILE A 136 -4.08 4.10 9.64
CA ILE A 136 -4.18 4.31 11.09
C ILE A 136 -5.28 3.41 11.69
N GLN A 137 -6.53 3.65 11.31
CA GLN A 137 -7.69 3.06 12.00
C GLN A 137 -8.00 1.66 11.48
N GLY A 138 -7.87 1.42 10.18
CA GLY A 138 -8.11 0.11 9.57
C GLY A 138 -7.06 -0.91 10.00
N THR A 139 -5.78 -0.53 9.96
CA THR A 139 -4.67 -1.36 10.43
C THR A 139 -4.77 -1.66 11.93
N ALA A 140 -5.11 -0.66 12.75
CA ALA A 140 -5.34 -0.89 14.17
C ALA A 140 -6.51 -1.86 14.42
N ALA A 141 -7.60 -1.72 13.67
CA ALA A 141 -8.78 -2.57 13.82
C ALA A 141 -8.48 -4.05 13.53
N ILE A 142 -7.74 -4.36 12.45
CA ILE A 142 -7.42 -5.75 12.12
C ILE A 142 -6.43 -6.37 13.12
N VAL A 143 -5.47 -5.59 13.62
CA VAL A 143 -4.54 -6.05 14.67
C VAL A 143 -5.30 -6.39 15.96
N VAL A 144 -6.19 -5.50 16.40
CA VAL A 144 -7.03 -5.74 17.59
C VAL A 144 -7.94 -6.95 17.39
N ALA A 145 -8.53 -7.13 16.20
CA ALA A 145 -9.32 -8.31 15.89
C ALA A 145 -8.51 -9.61 16.04
N GLY A 146 -7.26 -9.61 15.56
CA GLY A 146 -6.32 -10.72 15.75
C GLY A 146 -6.03 -10.97 17.24
N LEU A 147 -5.73 -9.92 18.01
CA LEU A 147 -5.49 -10.03 19.45
C LEU A 147 -6.71 -10.60 20.19
N ILE A 148 -7.92 -10.11 19.91
CA ILE A 148 -9.15 -10.64 20.50
C ILE A 148 -9.33 -12.12 20.14
N ALA A 149 -9.07 -12.51 18.89
CA ALA A 149 -9.15 -13.90 18.48
C ALA A 149 -8.20 -14.81 19.26
N THR A 150 -6.97 -14.34 19.54
CA THR A 150 -5.99 -15.13 20.32
C THR A 150 -6.44 -15.41 21.75
N THR A 151 -7.18 -14.50 22.39
CA THR A 151 -7.71 -14.71 23.76
C THR A 151 -8.60 -15.96 23.87
N ARG A 152 -9.27 -16.36 22.77
CA ARG A 152 -10.12 -17.57 22.73
C ARG A 152 -9.31 -18.84 22.84
N VAL A 153 -8.06 -18.82 22.37
CA VAL A 153 -7.12 -19.95 22.39
C VAL A 153 -6.31 -19.94 23.67
N THR A 154 -5.71 -18.79 24.02
CA THR A 154 -4.83 -18.66 25.19
C THR A 154 -5.59 -18.66 26.51
N LYS A 155 -6.90 -18.36 26.49
CA LYS A 155 -7.76 -18.15 27.68
C LYS A 155 -7.29 -17.03 28.60
N VAL A 156 -6.39 -16.16 28.12
CA VAL A 156 -5.90 -14.97 28.84
C VAL A 156 -6.66 -13.76 28.33
N LYS A 157 -7.13 -12.89 29.25
CA LYS A 157 -7.78 -11.63 28.85
C LYS A 157 -6.77 -10.71 28.18
N LEU A 158 -7.19 -9.94 27.19
CA LEU A 158 -6.31 -8.98 26.52
C LEU A 158 -5.69 -7.98 27.51
N SER A 159 -6.45 -7.55 28.52
CA SER A 159 -5.99 -6.65 29.60
C SER A 159 -4.87 -7.24 30.48
N GLN A 160 -4.64 -8.55 30.42
CA GLN A 160 -3.58 -9.25 31.15
C GLN A 160 -2.38 -9.57 30.25
N SER A 161 -2.49 -9.30 28.95
CA SER A 161 -1.45 -9.60 27.97
C SER A 161 -0.39 -8.50 27.95
N LYS A 162 0.88 -8.89 27.86
CA LYS A 162 1.99 -7.95 27.63
C LYS A 162 2.30 -7.93 26.15
N ILE A 163 2.10 -6.78 25.50
CA ILE A 163 2.29 -6.60 24.06
C ILE A 163 3.58 -5.82 23.85
N VAL A 164 4.45 -6.32 22.97
CA VAL A 164 5.67 -5.63 22.56
C VAL A 164 5.51 -5.25 21.10
N PHE A 165 5.65 -3.95 20.80
CA PHE A 165 5.64 -3.44 19.43
C PHE A 165 7.06 -3.32 18.91
N LEU A 166 7.33 -3.87 17.73
CA LEU A 166 8.61 -3.73 17.04
C LEU A 166 8.47 -2.65 15.96
N GLY A 167 8.79 -1.40 16.32
CA GLY A 167 8.61 -0.21 15.48
C GLY A 167 7.72 0.85 16.14
N ALA A 168 7.81 2.09 15.67
CA ALA A 168 7.03 3.24 16.17
C ALA A 168 6.52 4.13 15.02
N GLY A 169 6.09 3.51 13.92
CA GLY A 169 5.51 4.19 12.75
C GLY A 169 3.98 4.27 12.77
N ALA A 170 3.40 4.70 11.66
CA ALA A 170 1.96 4.97 11.52
C ALA A 170 1.02 3.83 11.91
N SER A 171 1.44 2.59 11.64
CA SER A 171 0.67 1.37 11.94
C SER A 171 0.88 0.84 13.36
N GLN A 172 1.72 1.48 14.18
CA GLN A 172 2.17 1.00 15.49
C GLN A 172 1.94 1.99 16.64
N GLN A 173 1.25 3.11 16.38
CA GLN A 173 0.88 4.12 17.39
C GLN A 173 -0.64 4.21 17.55
#